data_AF-A0A0B6YM66-F1
#
_entry.id   AF-A0A0B6YM66-F1
#
_cell.length_a   1.000
_cell.length_b   1.000
_cell.length_c   1.000
_cell.angle_alpha   90.00
_cell.angle_beta   90.00
_cell.angle_gamma   90.00
#
_symmetry.space_group_name_H-M   'P 1'
#
loop_
_entity.id
_entity.type
_entity.pdbx_description
1 polymer ?
#
loop_
_entity_poly.entity_id
_entity_poly.type
_entity_poly.pdbx_seq_one_letter_code
_entity_poly.pdbx_strand_id
1 'polypeptide(L)'
;CLTLSDQVHLIECCWMELLLLNCAFRSMEYEGRTLVFAPDFHLERQQWGLTGMGDVLEQVSAVSEQMVLHGLNKEELLLLQATVLVNAVRRLDSFVKIQEMRQ
;
A
#
# COMPACT_ATOMS: atom_id res chain seq x y z
N CYS A 1 17.36 17.35 -4.18
CA CYS A 1 16.01 17.67 -3.68
C CYS A 1 15.01 17.36 -4.77
N LEU A 2 13.90 16.69 -4.44
CA LEU A 2 12.79 16.49 -5.36
C LEU A 2 12.07 17.82 -5.60
N THR A 3 11.72 18.12 -6.85
CA THR A 3 10.86 19.27 -7.15
C THR A 3 9.44 19.02 -6.64
N LEU A 4 8.61 20.07 -6.53
CA LEU A 4 7.21 19.89 -6.15
C LEU A 4 6.46 18.99 -7.14
N SER A 5 6.78 19.11 -8.43
CA SER A 5 6.20 18.26 -9.48
C SER A 5 6.58 16.79 -9.24
N ASP A 6 7.84 16.51 -8.93
CA ASP A 6 8.29 15.14 -8.67
C ASP A 6 7.63 14.56 -7.40
N GLN A 7 7.42 15.39 -6.38
CA GLN A 7 6.74 14.98 -5.14
C GLN A 7 5.29 14.57 -5.40
N VAL A 8 4.55 15.36 -6.21
CA VAL A 8 3.16 15.03 -6.55
C VAL A 8 3.11 13.74 -7.38
N HIS A 9 3.97 13.61 -8.40
CA HIS A 9 3.99 12.43 -9.27
C HIS A 9 4.39 11.15 -8.52
N LEU A 10 5.29 11.27 -7.54
CA LEU A 10 5.64 10.18 -6.64
C LEU A 10 4.43 9.66 -5.87
N ILE A 11 3.65 10.56 -5.29
CA ILE A 11 2.43 10.21 -4.57
C ILE A 11 1.42 9.56 -5.51
N GLU A 12 1.22 10.12 -6.71
CA GLU A 12 0.31 9.54 -7.72
C GLU A 12 0.68 8.11 -8.11
N CYS A 13 1.97 7.75 -8.07
CA CYS A 13 2.44 6.41 -8.40
C CYS A 13 2.26 5.39 -7.26
N CYS A 14 2.20 5.81 -5.99
CA CYS A 14 2.25 4.88 -4.86
C CYS A 14 1.19 5.10 -3.77
N TRP A 15 0.30 6.07 -3.91
CA TRP A 15 -0.72 6.39 -2.90
C TRP A 15 -1.55 5.16 -2.52
N MET A 16 -1.95 4.33 -3.49
CA MET A 16 -2.76 3.14 -3.24
C MET A 16 -1.98 2.07 -2.46
N GLU A 17 -0.72 1.82 -2.84
CA GLU A 17 0.16 0.88 -2.10
C GLU A 17 0.34 1.35 -0.65
N LEU A 18 0.57 2.65 -0.42
CA LEU A 18 0.69 3.21 0.93
C LEU A 18 -0.61 3.13 1.72
N LEU A 19 -1.77 3.39 1.10
CA LEU A 19 -3.07 3.27 1.76
C LEU A 19 -3.36 1.83 2.19
N LEU A 20 -3.17 0.88 1.28
CA LEU A 20 -3.42 -0.54 1.54
C LEU A 20 -2.42 -1.11 2.55
N LEU A 21 -1.15 -0.68 2.53
CA LEU A 21 -0.16 -1.07 3.53
C LEU A 21 -0.55 -0.59 4.93
N ASN A 22 -1.03 0.65 5.05
CA ASN A 22 -1.55 1.17 6.32
C ASN A 22 -2.83 0.44 6.77
N CYS A 23 -3.70 0.07 5.82
CA CYS A 23 -4.87 -0.74 6.11
C CYS A 23 -4.48 -2.11 6.66
N ALA A 24 -3.54 -2.81 6.02
CA ALA A 24 -3.02 -4.09 6.48
C ALA A 24 -2.45 -4.00 7.91
N PHE A 25 -1.67 -2.95 8.20
CA PHE A 25 -1.11 -2.73 9.53
C PHE A 25 -2.19 -2.50 10.59
N ARG A 26 -3.20 -1.65 10.34
CA ARG A 26 -4.32 -1.46 11.27
C ARG A 26 -5.15 -2.73 11.48
N SER A 27 -5.20 -3.59 10.47
CA SER A 27 -5.97 -4.85 10.48
C SER A 27 -5.30 -5.97 11.27
N MET A 28 -4.05 -5.76 11.74
CA MET A 28 -3.32 -6.74 12.55
C MET A 28 -4.06 -7.11 13.84
N GLU A 29 -4.78 -6.15 14.44
CA GLU A 29 -5.60 -6.38 15.64
C GLU A 29 -6.70 -7.43 15.42
N TYR A 30 -7.12 -7.61 14.16
CA TYR A 30 -8.16 -8.57 13.75
C TYR A 30 -7.60 -9.81 13.05
N GLU A 31 -6.28 -10.01 13.10
CA GLU A 31 -5.59 -11.13 12.45
C GLU A 31 -5.88 -11.19 10.94
N GLY A 32 -6.05 -10.04 10.28
CA GLY A 32 -6.38 -9.94 8.85
C GLY A 32 -7.82 -10.31 8.48
N ARG A 33 -8.61 -10.92 9.39
CA ARG A 33 -10.00 -11.35 9.12
C ARG A 33 -10.95 -10.19 8.80
N THR A 34 -10.65 -9.02 9.33
CA THR A 34 -11.39 -7.77 9.12
C THR A 34 -10.42 -6.69 8.69
N LEU A 35 -10.67 -6.09 7.53
CA LEU A 35 -9.85 -5.00 7.01
C LEU A 35 -10.29 -3.66 7.59
N VAL A 36 -9.39 -2.97 8.27
CA VAL A 36 -9.63 -1.69 8.95
C VAL A 36 -9.15 -0.54 8.06
N PHE A 37 -10.07 0.03 7.28
CA PHE A 37 -9.79 1.18 6.42
C PHE A 37 -9.77 2.50 7.21
N ALA A 38 -10.67 2.65 8.19
CA ALA A 38 -10.75 3.78 9.11
C ALA A 38 -11.39 3.32 10.43
N PRO A 39 -11.32 4.12 11.52
CA PRO A 39 -11.92 3.75 12.82
C PRO A 39 -13.42 3.42 12.77
N ASP A 40 -14.13 3.97 11.79
CA ASP A 40 -15.57 3.81 11.54
C ASP A 40 -15.86 2.98 10.28
N PHE A 41 -14.82 2.47 9.60
CA PHE A 41 -14.98 1.71 8.36
C PHE A 41 -14.14 0.44 8.38
N HIS A 42 -14.78 -0.64 8.82
CA HIS A 42 -14.26 -1.99 8.87
C HIS A 42 -14.97 -2.84 7.83
N LEU A 43 -14.23 -3.74 7.17
CA LEU A 43 -14.77 -4.60 6.13
C LEU A 43 -14.43 -6.07 6.41
N GLU A 44 -15.45 -6.85 6.75
CA GLU A 44 -15.30 -8.28 7.04
C GLU A 44 -15.17 -9.10 5.76
N ARG A 45 -14.47 -10.24 5.84
CA ARG A 45 -14.30 -11.20 4.71
C ARG A 45 -15.59 -11.49 3.94
N GLN A 46 -16.72 -11.61 4.62
CA GLN A 46 -18.01 -11.91 3.99
C GLN A 46 -18.50 -10.80 3.06
N GLN A 47 -18.08 -9.55 3.30
CA GLN A 47 -18.50 -8.38 2.53
C GLN A 47 -17.61 -8.13 1.30
N TRP A 48 -16.44 -8.78 1.21
CA TRP A 48 -15.45 -8.50 0.16
C TRP A 48 -15.98 -8.77 -1.25
N GLY A 49 -16.77 -9.84 -1.43
CA GLY A 49 -17.39 -10.17 -2.72
C GLY A 49 -18.34 -9.09 -3.24
N LEU A 50 -18.97 -8.32 -2.34
CA LEU A 50 -19.89 -7.24 -2.69
C LEU A 50 -19.17 -5.99 -3.21
N THR A 51 -17.87 -5.86 -2.94
CA THR A 51 -17.09 -4.68 -3.34
C THR A 51 -16.63 -4.72 -4.79
N GLY A 52 -16.66 -5.89 -5.43
CA GLY A 52 -16.03 -6.12 -6.75
C GLY A 52 -14.49 -6.10 -6.70
N MET A 53 -13.87 -5.98 -5.52
CA MET A 53 -12.42 -5.90 -5.30
C MET A 53 -11.89 -7.06 -4.43
N GLY A 54 -12.63 -8.17 -4.35
CA GLY A 54 -12.33 -9.29 -3.45
C GLY A 54 -10.88 -9.78 -3.54
N ASP A 55 -10.33 -9.90 -4.76
CA ASP A 55 -8.96 -10.38 -4.97
C ASP A 55 -7.89 -9.43 -4.39
N VAL A 56 -8.13 -8.12 -4.47
CA VAL A 56 -7.23 -7.11 -3.87
C VAL A 56 -7.35 -7.16 -2.35
N LEU A 57 -8.57 -7.26 -1.83
CA LEU A 57 -8.82 -7.32 -0.39
C LEU A 57 -8.20 -8.59 0.23
N GLU A 58 -8.27 -9.73 -0.45
CA GLU A 58 -7.62 -10.98 -0.03
C GLU A 58 -6.10 -10.82 0.06
N GLN A 59 -5.48 -10.14 -0.91
CA GLN A 59 -4.04 -9.87 -0.86
C GLN A 59 -3.67 -8.95 0.31
N VAL A 60 -4.49 -7.94 0.60
CA VAL A 60 -4.27 -7.03 1.75
C VAL A 60 -4.39 -7.79 3.07
N SER A 61 -5.37 -8.69 3.18
CA SER A 61 -5.51 -9.59 4.33
C SER A 61 -4.29 -10.47 4.51
N ALA A 62 -3.80 -11.10 3.43
CA ALA A 62 -2.61 -11.94 3.49
C ALA A 62 -1.38 -11.15 3.97
N VAL A 63 -1.22 -9.89 3.52
CA VAL A 63 -0.16 -9.01 4.04
C VAL A 63 -0.34 -8.74 5.54
N SER A 64 -1.57 -8.46 5.99
CA SER A 64 -1.87 -8.25 7.41
C SER A 64 -1.54 -9.49 8.26
N GLU A 65 -1.92 -10.68 7.78
CA GLU A 65 -1.59 -11.96 8.44
C GLU A 65 -0.07 -12.18 8.53
N GLN A 66 0.69 -11.83 7.49
CA GLN A 66 2.15 -11.86 7.54
C GLN A 66 2.73 -10.86 8.55
N MET A 67 2.16 -9.67 8.64
CA MET A 67 2.59 -8.68 9.64
C MET A 67 2.35 -9.17 11.06
N VAL A 68 1.20 -9.80 11.33
CA VAL A 68 0.88 -10.43 12.62
C VAL A 68 1.89 -11.54 12.95
N LEU A 69 2.14 -12.43 11.98
CA LEU A 69 3.08 -13.54 12.14
C LEU A 69 4.50 -13.07 12.52
N HIS A 70 4.94 -11.95 11.96
CA HIS A 70 6.27 -11.40 12.21
C HIS A 70 6.31 -10.39 13.36
N GLY A 71 5.18 -10.09 14.01
CA GLY A 71 5.11 -9.09 15.08
C GLY A 71 5.50 -7.68 14.62
N LEU A 72 5.11 -7.32 13.39
CA LEU A 72 5.56 -6.09 12.74
C LEU A 72 5.18 -4.86 13.57
N ASN A 73 6.15 -3.98 13.81
CA ASN A 73 5.97 -2.78 14.61
C ASN A 73 5.87 -1.51 13.75
N LYS A 74 5.59 -0.38 14.42
CA LYS A 74 5.41 0.91 13.74
C LYS A 74 6.69 1.43 13.06
N GLU A 75 7.87 1.15 13.60
CA GLU A 75 9.14 1.58 13.01
C GLU A 75 9.42 0.80 11.71
N GLU A 76 9.16 -0.51 11.71
CA GLU A 76 9.25 -1.36 10.53
C GLU A 76 8.23 -0.97 9.46
N LEU A 77 7.02 -0.56 9.86
CA LEU A 77 6.04 0.00 8.92
C LEU A 77 6.59 1.24 8.21
N LEU A 78 7.26 2.15 8.93
CA LEU A 78 7.87 3.34 8.33
C LEU A 78 8.95 2.96 7.30
N LEU A 79 9.73 1.91 7.58
CA LEU A 79 10.73 1.39 6.63
C LEU A 79 10.07 0.77 5.38
N LEU A 80 8.96 0.05 5.54
CA LEU A 80 8.20 -0.47 4.41
C LEU A 80 7.60 0.67 3.56
N GLN A 81 7.06 1.71 4.20
CA GLN A 81 6.56 2.90 3.51
C GLN A 81 7.67 3.63 2.74
N ALA A 82 8.85 3.77 3.34
CA ALA A 82 10.02 4.30 2.65
C ALA A 82 10.42 3.44 1.44
N THR A 83 10.34 2.12 1.57
CA THR A 83 10.63 1.19 0.47
C THR A 83 9.64 1.34 -0.69
N VAL A 84 8.34 1.47 -0.40
CA VAL A 84 7.29 1.76 -1.39
C VAL A 84 7.58 3.06 -2.14
N LEU A 85 7.94 4.13 -1.41
CA LEU A 85 8.30 5.42 -2.00
C LEU A 85 9.53 5.32 -2.91
N VAL A 86 10.59 4.64 -2.47
CA VAL A 86 11.81 4.44 -3.28
C VAL A 86 11.50 3.62 -4.55
N ASN A 87 10.63 2.62 -4.45
CA ASN A 87 10.19 1.85 -5.61
C ASN A 87 9.37 2.70 -6.58
N ALA A 88 8.61 3.69 -6.09
CA ALA A 88 7.91 4.65 -6.93
C ALA A 88 8.87 5.58 -7.68
N VAL A 89 9.92 6.07 -7.02
CA VAL A 89 10.99 6.87 -7.66
C VAL A 89 11.61 6.11 -8.83
N ARG A 90 11.99 4.85 -8.62
CA ARG A 90 12.61 4.03 -9.67
C ARG A 90 11.70 3.82 -10.87
N ARG A 91 10.38 3.66 -10.63
CA ARG A 91 9.38 3.55 -11.69
C ARG A 91 9.33 4.84 -12.51
N LEU A 92 9.29 6.01 -11.87
CA LEU A 92 9.32 7.31 -12.54
C LEU A 92 10.56 7.48 -13.43
N ASP A 93 11.74 7.19 -12.90
CA ASP A 93 12.98 7.27 -13.68
C ASP A 93 12.95 6.38 -14.93
N SER A 94 12.34 5.20 -14.82
CA SER A 94 12.17 4.29 -15.96
C SER A 94 11.18 4.83 -17.00
N PHE A 95 10.08 5.46 -16.57
CA PHE A 95 9.11 6.08 -17.47
C PHE A 95 9.73 7.24 -18.26
N VAL A 96 10.47 8.12 -17.58
CA VAL A 96 11.16 9.25 -18.22
C VAL A 96 12.15 8.75 -19.27
N LYS A 97 12.98 7.75 -18.95
CA LYS A 97 13.92 7.14 -19.92
C LYS A 97 13.21 6.54 -21.13
N ILE A 98 12.09 5.83 -20.93
CA ILE A 98 11.32 5.26 -22.03
C ILE A 98 10.74 6.37 -22.91
N GLN A 99 10.32 7.49 -22.34
CA GLN A 99 9.78 8.62 -23.08
C GLN A 99 10.84 9.34 -23.91
N GLU A 100 12.07 9.50 -23.38
CA GLU A 100 13.22 10.03 -24.13
C GLU A 100 13.61 9.13 -25.31
N MET A 101 13.60 7.80 -25.14
CA MET A 101 13.89 6.85 -26.23
C MET A 101 12.86 6.86 -27.38
N ARG A 102 11.67 7.42 -27.15
CA ARG A 102 10.59 7.50 -28.15
C ARG A 102 10.63 8.79 -28.97
N GLN A 103 11.53 9.72 -28.67
CA GLN A 103 11.76 10.97 -29.41
C GLN A 103 12.94 10.82 -30.37
#